data_AF-A0A8T4NLE7-F1
#
_entry.id   AF-A0A8T4NLE7-F1
#
_cell.length_a   1.000
_cell.length_b   1.000
_cell.length_c   1.000
_cell.angle_alpha   90.00
_cell.angle_beta   90.00
_cell.angle_gamma   90.00
#
_symmetry.space_group_name_H-M   'P 1'
#
loop_
_entity.id
_entity.type
_entity.pdbx_description
1 polymer ?
#
loop_
_entity_poly.entity_id
_entity_poly.type
_entity_poly.pdbx_seq_one_letter_code
_entity_poly.pdbx_strand_id
1 'polypeptide(L)' 'MSQEEILNILKEFGGVASTNEIKRKAKEKYPYTSLRRLKRNNRIEKFNGKWRIKEAK' A
#
# COMPACT_ATOMS: atom_id res chain seq x y z
N MET A 1 10.16 3.35 5.56
CA MET A 1 9.34 2.13 5.39
C MET A 1 9.77 1.25 4.22
N SER A 2 9.86 -0.07 4.43
CA SER A 2 10.10 -1.05 3.36
C SER A 2 8.83 -1.30 2.50
N GLN A 3 8.97 -1.98 1.36
CA GLN A 3 7.82 -2.39 0.55
C GLN A 3 6.94 -3.44 1.25
N GLU A 4 7.56 -4.33 2.03
CA GLU A 4 6.86 -5.38 2.77
C GLU A 4 5.96 -4.79 3.86
N GLU A 5 6.41 -3.74 4.53
CA GLU A 5 5.64 -3.09 5.58
C GLU A 5 4.39 -2.39 5.04
N ILE A 6 4.45 -1.76 3.85
CA ILE A 6 3.25 -1.27 3.14
C ILE A 6 2.28 -2.41 2.81
N LEU A 7 2.79 -3.57 2.37
CA LEU A 7 1.96 -4.71 2.04
C LEU A 7 1.31 -5.31 3.29
N ASN A 8 2.03 -5.39 4.40
CA ASN A 8 1.49 -5.85 5.67
C ASN A 8 0.39 -4.91 6.16
N ILE A 9 0.62 -3.59 6.10
CA ILE A 9 -0.42 -2.60 6.41
C ILE A 9 -1.66 -2.81 5.52
N LEU A 10 -1.46 -2.95 4.21
CA LEU A 10 -2.58 -3.21 3.30
C LEU A 10 -3.33 -4.50 3.65
N LYS A 11 -2.63 -5.58 3.99
CA LYS A 11 -3.24 -6.86 4.44
C LYS A 11 -4.04 -6.70 5.72
N GLU A 12 -3.57 -5.92 6.69
CA GLU A 12 -4.32 -5.61 7.91
C GLU A 12 -5.65 -4.90 7.62
N PHE A 13 -5.71 -4.11 6.54
CA PHE A 13 -6.94 -3.47 6.06
C PHE A 13 -7.70 -4.34 5.02
N GLY A 14 -7.53 -5.66 5.05
CA GLY A 14 -8.22 -6.56 4.12
C GLY A 14 -7.75 -6.44 2.67
N GLY A 15 -6.51 -6.00 2.47
CA GLY A 15 -5.89 -5.80 1.16
C GLY A 15 -6.18 -4.44 0.52
N VAL A 16 -6.93 -3.53 1.17
CA VAL A 16 -7.30 -2.22 0.60
C VAL A 16 -7.22 -1.10 1.64
N ALA A 17 -6.41 -0.06 1.40
CA ALA A 17 -6.33 1.12 2.27
C ALA A 17 -6.06 2.42 1.51
N SER A 18 -6.57 3.55 2.04
CA SER A 18 -6.21 4.88 1.55
C SER A 18 -4.77 5.26 1.92
N THR A 19 -4.22 6.26 1.23
CA THR A 19 -2.87 6.75 1.54
C THR A 19 -2.77 7.30 2.97
N ASN A 20 -3.85 7.89 3.49
CA ASN A 20 -3.88 8.45 4.85
C ASN A 20 -3.91 7.35 5.92
N GLU A 21 -4.67 6.27 5.70
CA GLU A 21 -4.67 5.10 6.58
C GLU A 21 -3.29 4.45 6.65
N ILE A 22 -2.64 4.32 5.48
CA ILE A 22 -1.27 3.81 5.38
C ILE A 22 -0.31 4.72 6.14
N LYS A 23 -0.34 6.04 5.90
CA LYS A 23 0.50 7.02 6.63
C LYS A 23 0.31 6.94 8.14
N ARG A 24 -0.95 6.86 8.60
CA ARG A 24 -1.29 6.83 10.03
C ARG A 24 -0.74 5.56 10.68
N LYS A 25 -0.94 4.40 10.04
CA LYS A 25 -0.45 3.11 10.56
C LYS A 25 1.07 3.02 10.52
N ALA A 26 1.66 3.53 9.43
CA ALA A 26 3.10 3.66 9.24
C ALA A 26 3.80 4.58 10.24
N LYS A 27 3.05 5.46 10.92
CA LYS A 27 3.61 6.62 11.65
C LYS A 27 4.63 7.40 10.80
N GLU A 28 4.46 7.40 9.47
CA GLU A 28 5.43 7.93 8.51
C GLU A 28 4.80 8.97 7.60
N LYS A 29 5.55 10.03 7.30
CA LYS A 29 5.08 11.17 6.49
C LYS A 29 5.00 10.83 4.98
N TYR A 30 5.79 9.86 4.49
CA TYR A 30 6.00 9.65 3.05
C TYR A 30 6.05 8.17 2.56
N PRO A 31 4.93 7.41 2.60
CA PRO A 31 4.86 6.05 2.03
C PRO A 31 4.89 6.00 0.49
N TYR A 32 4.94 7.15 -0.19
CA TYR A 32 4.75 7.27 -1.63
C TYR A 32 5.80 6.54 -2.46
N THR A 33 7.07 6.53 -2.03
CA THR A 33 8.14 5.84 -2.77
C THR A 33 7.89 4.33 -2.81
N SER A 34 7.51 3.74 -1.66
CA SER A 34 7.21 2.32 -1.55
C SER A 34 5.93 1.94 -2.30
N LEU A 35 4.86 2.75 -2.18
CA LEU A 35 3.62 2.58 -2.96
C LEU A 35 3.87 2.66 -4.47
N ARG A 36 4.66 3.63 -4.92
CA ARG A 36 5.01 3.78 -6.34
C ARG A 36 5.78 2.57 -6.86
N ARG A 37 6.76 2.07 -6.11
CA ARG A 37 7.54 0.88 -6.51
C ARG A 37 6.66 -0.38 -6.53
N LEU A 38 5.79 -0.57 -5.54
CA LEU A 38 4.84 -1.69 -5.51
C LEU A 38 3.86 -1.64 -6.70
N LYS A 39 3.36 -0.46 -7.05
CA LYS A 39 2.52 -0.25 -8.23
C LYS A 39 3.27 -0.61 -9.52
N ARG A 40 4.53 -0.16 -9.65
CA ARG A 40 5.38 -0.47 -10.82
C ARG A 40 5.63 -1.97 -10.97
N ASN A 41 5.80 -2.68 -9.85
CA ASN A 41 5.97 -4.12 -9.83
C ASN A 41 4.64 -4.89 -9.91
N ASN A 42 3.53 -4.21 -10.25
CA ASN A 42 2.18 -4.78 -10.36
C ASN A 42 1.68 -5.54 -9.12
N ARG A 43 2.24 -5.26 -7.93
CA ARG A 43 1.84 -5.89 -6.66
C ARG A 43 0.64 -5.21 -6.02
N ILE A 44 0.44 -3.93 -6.32
CA ILE A 44 -0.71 -3.14 -5.86
C ILE A 44 -1.24 -2.28 -7.00
N GLU A 45 -2.47 -1.82 -6.88
CA GLU A 45 -3.09 -0.85 -7.78
C GLU A 45 -3.89 0.20 -7.03
N LYS A 46 -4.33 1.24 -7.74
CA LYS A 46 -5.17 2.28 -7.18
C LYS A 46 -6.61 2.10 -7.68
N PHE A 47 -7.55 1.92 -6.77
CA PHE A 47 -8.97 1.69 -7.03
C PHE A 47 -9.82 2.61 -6.12
N ASN A 48 -10.72 3.41 -6.69
CA ASN A 48 -11.56 4.38 -5.96
C ASN A 48 -10.79 5.24 -4.94
N GLY A 49 -9.61 5.75 -5.33
CA GLY A 49 -8.78 6.58 -4.47
C GLY A 49 -7.99 5.83 -3.38
N LYS A 50 -8.20 4.51 -3.23
CA LYS A 50 -7.48 3.64 -2.30
C LYS A 50 -6.45 2.76 -3.02
N TRP A 51 -5.48 2.25 -2.28
CA TRP A 51 -4.52 1.25 -2.75
C TRP A 51 -5.03 -0.15 -2.42
N ARG A 52 -4.94 -1.06 -3.39
CA ARG A 52 -5.37 -2.46 -3.29
C ARG A 52 -4.22 -3.40 -3.64
N ILE A 53 -4.06 -4.51 -2.92
CA ILE A 53 -3.15 -5.59 -3.29
C ILE A 53 -3.71 -6.34 -4.51
N LYS A 54 -2.86 -6.53 -5.52
CA LYS A 54 -3.09 -7.50 -6.60
C LYS A 54 -2.50 -8.83 -6.16
N GLU A 55 -3.34 -9.80 -5.84
CA GLU A 55 -2.86 -11.16 -5.63
C GLU A 55 -2.32 -11.70 -6.96
N ALA A 56 -1.11 -12.25 -6.93
CA ALA A 56 -0.58 -13.01 -8.05
C ALA A 56 -1.39 -14.31 -8.11
N LYS A 57 -2.00 -14.57 -9.26
CA LYS A 57 -2.81 -15.75 -9.55
C LYS A 57 -1.95 -17.00 -9.60
#